data_AF-A0A2S9CUU1-F1
#
_entry.id   AF-A0A2S9CUU1-F1
#
_cell.length_a   1.000
_cell.length_b   1.000
_cell.length_c   1.000
_cell.angle_alpha   90.00
_cell.angle_beta   90.00
_cell.angle_gamma   90.00
#
_symmetry.space_group_name_H-M   'P 1'
#
loop_
_entity.id
_entity.type
_entity.pdbx_description
1 polymer ?
#
loop_
_entity_poly.entity_id
_entity_poly.type
_entity_poly.pdbx_seq_one_letter_code
_entity_poly.pdbx_strand_id
1 'polypeptide(L)'
;MKISRIKIKNFRSIEYIDLAFSDFNILVGQNNTGKTNFFEAINWFYTSSSKSGTIENIQYMRDSSKEVIVSVEFSGAQHGAENMINAGNKTKILAILSGSPITCPLAIK
;
A
#
# COMPACT_ATOMS: atom_id res chain seq x y z
N MET A 1 1.38 13.14 -9.59
CA MET A 1 1.54 11.80 -9.00
C MET A 1 0.26 11.02 -9.22
N LYS A 2 0.33 9.89 -9.92
CA LYS A 2 -0.80 8.98 -10.17
C LYS A 2 -0.38 7.57 -9.75
N ILE A 3 -1.33 6.75 -9.32
CA ILE A 3 -1.05 5.33 -9.04
C ILE A 3 -1.03 4.60 -10.39
N SER A 4 0.07 3.92 -10.72
CA SER A 4 0.20 3.11 -11.94
C SER A 4 -0.13 1.64 -11.68
N ARG A 5 0.18 1.14 -10.48
CA ARG A 5 0.02 -0.27 -10.14
C ARG A 5 -0.14 -0.48 -8.63
N ILE A 6 -0.96 -1.45 -8.24
CA ILE A 6 -1.08 -1.89 -6.84
C ILE A 6 -0.93 -3.41 -6.80
N LYS A 7 -0.06 -3.89 -5.91
CA LYS A 7 0.12 -5.31 -5.58
C LYS A 7 -0.17 -5.55 -4.11
N ILE A 8 -1.00 -6.53 -3.81
CA ILE A 8 -1.32 -6.94 -2.43
C ILE A 8 -1.07 -8.44 -2.32
N LYS A 9 -0.40 -8.87 -1.25
CA LYS A 9 -0.23 -10.27 -0.87
C LYS A 9 -0.63 -10.47 0.58
N ASN A 10 -1.36 -11.56 0.83
CA ASN A 10 -1.71 -12.06 2.15
C ASN A 10 -2.39 -11.04 3.08
N PHE A 11 -3.27 -10.18 2.55
CA PHE A 11 -3.99 -9.16 3.32
C PHE A 11 -5.46 -9.53 3.51
N ARG A 12 -5.88 -9.83 4.75
CA ARG A 12 -7.25 -10.22 5.14
C ARG A 12 -7.81 -11.35 4.27
N SER A 13 -8.76 -11.07 3.38
CA SER A 13 -9.34 -12.06 2.47
C SER A 13 -8.61 -12.14 1.12
N ILE A 14 -7.60 -11.31 0.88
CA ILE A 14 -6.88 -11.19 -0.38
C ILE A 14 -5.56 -11.97 -0.24
N GLU A 15 -5.48 -13.13 -0.90
CA GLU A 15 -4.22 -13.88 -0.97
C GLU A 15 -3.23 -13.20 -1.92
N TYR A 16 -3.69 -12.82 -3.11
CA TYR A 16 -2.88 -12.13 -4.10
C TYR A 16 -3.74 -11.25 -5.01
N ILE A 17 -3.28 -10.03 -5.27
CA ILE A 17 -3.80 -9.17 -6.33
C ILE A 17 -2.67 -8.37 -6.97
N ASP A 18 -2.77 -8.13 -8.27
CA ASP A 18 -1.84 -7.31 -9.03
C ASP A 18 -2.61 -6.58 -10.14
N LEU A 19 -2.85 -5.29 -9.92
CA LEU A 19 -3.70 -4.47 -10.80
C LEU A 19 -2.93 -3.26 -11.31
N ALA A 20 -3.01 -3.04 -12.62
CA ALA A 20 -2.59 -1.80 -13.26
C ALA A 20 -3.74 -0.79 -13.27
N PHE A 21 -3.42 0.47 -13.04
CA PHE A 21 -4.38 1.57 -12.95
C PHE A 21 -4.16 2.58 -14.08
N SER A 22 -5.27 3.08 -14.61
CA SER A 22 -5.30 4.21 -15.55
C SER A 22 -5.82 5.47 -14.85
N ASP A 23 -6.11 6.53 -15.61
CA ASP A 23 -6.66 7.78 -15.06
C ASP A 23 -8.07 7.62 -14.47
N PHE A 24 -8.81 6.60 -14.92
CA PHE A 24 -10.15 6.30 -14.46
C PHE A 24 -10.35 4.79 -14.35
N ASN A 25 -10.71 4.32 -13.15
CA ASN A 25 -10.85 2.89 -12.87
C ASN A 25 -12.16 2.65 -12.13
N ILE A 26 -12.90 1.62 -12.54
CA ILE A 26 -14.14 1.20 -11.87
C ILE A 26 -13.88 -0.14 -11.21
N LEU A 27 -14.15 -0.22 -9.89
CA LEU A 27 -14.11 -1.47 -9.14
C LEU A 27 -15.53 -2.00 -8.93
N VAL A 28 -15.88 -3.09 -9.60
CA VAL A 28 -17.18 -3.78 -9.47
C VAL A 28 -17.03 -5.19 -8.92
N GLY A 29 -18.07 -5.70 -8.28
CA GLY A 29 -18.12 -7.07 -7.76
C GLY A 29 -19.24 -7.23 -6.74
N GLN A 30 -19.52 -8.46 -6.33
CA GLN A 30 -20.52 -8.73 -5.29
C GLN A 30 -20.10 -8.20 -3.92
N ASN A 31 -21.07 -8.02 -3.02
CA ASN A 31 -20.77 -7.68 -1.63
C ASN A 31 -19.93 -8.79 -1.00
N ASN A 32 -19.04 -8.38 -0.09
CA ASN A 32 -18.14 -9.29 0.63
C ASN A 32 -17.07 -10.01 -0.22
N THR A 33 -16.83 -9.61 -1.48
CA THR A 33 -15.76 -10.18 -2.33
C THR A 33 -14.38 -9.52 -2.12
N GLY A 34 -14.18 -8.78 -1.03
CA GLY A 34 -12.88 -8.17 -0.71
C GLY A 34 -12.62 -6.78 -1.31
N LYS A 35 -13.62 -6.12 -1.93
CA LYS A 35 -13.49 -4.73 -2.40
C LYS A 35 -13.14 -3.76 -1.26
N THR A 36 -13.80 -3.89 -0.11
CA THR A 36 -13.47 -3.09 1.09
C THR A 36 -12.07 -3.40 1.57
N ASN A 37 -11.68 -4.67 1.62
CA ASN A 37 -10.33 -5.10 2.03
C ASN A 37 -9.24 -4.53 1.10
N PHE A 38 -9.53 -4.38 -0.20
CA PHE A 38 -8.63 -3.73 -1.15
C PHE A 38 -8.37 -2.26 -0.77
N PHE A 39 -9.43 -1.48 -0.50
CA PHE A 39 -9.27 -0.09 -0.05
C PHE A 39 -8.63 0.01 1.34
N GLU A 40 -8.90 -0.94 2.25
CA GLU A 40 -8.26 -1.00 3.55
C GLU A 40 -6.76 -1.30 3.45
N ALA A 41 -6.32 -2.14 2.52
CA ALA A 41 -4.90 -2.39 2.26
C ALA A 41 -4.18 -1.12 1.80
N ILE A 42 -4.81 -0.35 0.91
CA ILE A 42 -4.29 0.96 0.46
C ILE A 42 -4.25 1.93 1.64
N ASN A 43 -5.32 1.99 2.45
CA ASN A 43 -5.37 2.85 3.61
C ASN A 43 -4.30 2.46 4.66
N TRP A 44 -4.06 1.16 4.84
CA TRP A 44 -3.03 0.62 5.71
C TRP A 44 -1.63 1.06 5.25
N PHE A 45 -1.35 1.01 3.95
CA PHE A 45 -0.12 1.51 3.35
C PHE A 45 0.13 3.00 3.69
N TYR A 46 -0.88 3.85 3.61
CA TYR A 46 -0.73 5.29 3.89
C TYR A 46 -0.71 5.65 5.37
N THR A 47 -1.42 4.91 6.22
CA THR A 47 -1.64 5.31 7.62
C THR A 47 -0.57 4.77 8.57
N SER A 48 0.34 3.91 8.09
CA SER A 48 1.40 3.29 8.89
C SER A 48 0.84 2.69 10.19
N SER A 49 0.19 1.53 10.06
CA SER A 49 -0.19 0.56 11.11
C SER A 49 -1.12 1.02 12.26
N SER A 50 -1.30 2.31 12.51
CA SER A 50 -1.88 2.80 13.77
C SER A 50 -3.41 2.72 13.87
N LYS A 51 -4.14 2.42 12.79
CA LYS A 51 -5.62 2.31 12.79
C LYS A 51 -6.19 0.94 12.36
N SER A 52 -5.40 0.03 11.78
CA SER A 52 -5.95 -1.21 11.20
C SER A 52 -5.93 -2.43 12.16
N GLY A 53 -5.43 -2.25 13.39
CA GLY A 53 -5.27 -3.32 14.39
C GLY A 53 -3.91 -3.99 14.32
N THR A 54 -3.69 -4.98 15.19
CA THR A 54 -2.49 -5.83 15.25
C THR A 54 -2.25 -6.53 13.92
N ILE A 55 -0.99 -6.82 13.57
CA ILE A 55 -0.59 -7.52 12.32
C ILE A 55 -1.35 -8.85 12.14
N GLU A 56 -1.64 -9.54 13.24
CA GLU A 56 -2.42 -10.77 13.27
C GLU A 56 -3.83 -10.63 12.66
N ASN A 57 -4.44 -9.44 12.75
CA ASN A 57 -5.79 -9.19 12.22
C ASN A 57 -5.80 -8.83 10.73
N ILE A 58 -4.64 -8.51 10.15
CA ILE A 58 -4.51 -8.18 8.73
C ILE A 58 -3.91 -9.32 7.92
N GLN A 59 -3.35 -10.34 8.56
CA GLN A 59 -2.81 -11.52 7.89
C GLN A 59 -3.91 -12.36 7.24
N TYR A 60 -3.63 -12.83 6.03
CA TYR A 60 -4.50 -13.76 5.33
C TYR A 60 -4.65 -15.05 6.14
N MET A 61 -5.90 -15.41 6.44
CA MET A 61 -6.26 -16.53 7.31
C MET A 61 -5.62 -16.51 8.72
N ARG A 62 -5.11 -15.35 9.17
CA ARG A 62 -4.30 -15.23 10.41
C ARG A 62 -3.08 -16.15 10.43
N ASP A 63 -2.54 -16.44 9.25
CA ASP A 63 -1.35 -17.26 9.11
C ASP A 63 -0.10 -16.39 9.30
N SER A 64 0.56 -16.54 10.45
CA SER A 64 1.76 -15.79 10.79
C SER A 64 3.00 -16.18 9.97
N SER A 65 2.94 -17.30 9.23
CA SER A 65 4.00 -17.69 8.28
C SER A 65 3.94 -16.90 6.97
N LYS A 66 2.78 -16.27 6.68
CA LYS A 66 2.56 -15.50 5.46
C LYS A 66 2.87 -14.02 5.68
N GLU A 67 3.90 -13.52 5.01
CA GLU A 67 4.23 -12.10 5.00
C GLU A 67 3.14 -11.28 4.30
N VAL A 68 2.69 -10.20 4.94
CA VAL A 68 1.73 -9.25 4.38
C VAL A 68 2.48 -8.19 3.57
N ILE A 69 2.18 -8.09 2.28
CA ILE A 69 2.86 -7.16 1.38
C ILE A 69 1.83 -6.28 0.69
N VAL A 70 1.96 -4.96 0.83
CA VAL A 70 1.21 -3.97 0.04
C VAL A 70 2.22 -3.07 -0.67
N SER A 71 2.21 -3.09 -2.00
CA SER A 71 3.09 -2.30 -2.84
C SER A 71 2.25 -1.41 -3.76
N VAL A 72 2.58 -0.12 -3.78
CA VAL A 72 1.93 0.88 -4.63
C VAL A 72 3.02 1.53 -5.49
N GLU A 73 2.83 1.46 -6.80
CA GLU A 73 3.68 2.12 -7.77
C GLU A 73 3.04 3.44 -8.20
N PHE A 74 3.85 4.51 -8.22
CA PHE A 74 3.41 5.84 -8.61
C PHE A 74 4.13 6.30 -9.87
N SER A 75 3.37 6.82 -10.83
CA SER A 75 3.89 7.58 -11.96
C SER A 75 3.92 9.09 -11.64
N GLY A 76 4.95 9.78 -12.11
CA GLY A 76 5.13 11.23 -11.88
C GLY A 76 5.30 11.59 -10.39
N ALA A 77 6.02 10.76 -9.63
CA ALA A 77 6.23 10.91 -8.19
C ALA A 77 7.15 12.08 -7.82
N GLN A 78 8.19 12.36 -8.62
CA GLN A 78 9.11 13.50 -8.41
C GLN A 78 8.37 14.83 -8.34
N HIS A 79 7.51 15.12 -9.32
CA HIS A 79 6.70 16.33 -9.36
C HIS A 79 5.68 16.43 -8.21
N GLY A 80 5.21 15.30 -7.68
CA GLY A 80 4.29 15.27 -6.53
C GLY A 80 4.98 15.55 -5.20
N ALA A 81 6.20 15.03 -5.01
CA ALA A 81 6.98 15.24 -3.80
C ALA A 81 7.43 16.71 -3.65
N GLU A 82 7.74 17.39 -4.77
CA GLU A 82 8.09 18.81 -4.78
C GLU A 82 6.95 19.71 -4.30
N ASN A 83 5.69 19.33 -4.60
CA ASN A 83 4.49 20.12 -4.33
C ASN A 83 3.75 19.74 -3.03
N MET A 84 4.33 18.88 -2.18
CA MET A 84 3.65 18.42 -0.97
C MET A 84 3.67 19.45 0.17
N ILE A 85 2.48 19.83 0.66
CA ILE A 85 2.25 20.89 1.68
C ILE A 85 2.78 20.50 3.06
N ASN A 86 2.75 19.20 3.40
CA ASN A 86 3.29 18.71 4.67
C ASN A 86 4.80 18.49 4.57
N ALA A 87 5.58 19.41 5.16
CA ALA A 87 7.03 19.40 5.14
C ALA A 87 7.66 18.10 5.71
N GLY A 88 7.06 17.50 6.75
CA GLY A 88 7.56 16.27 7.35
C GLY A 88 7.43 15.05 6.43
N ASN A 89 6.31 14.96 5.71
CA ASN A 89 6.12 13.92 4.70
C ASN A 89 6.99 14.20 3.47
N LYS A 90 7.23 15.48 3.13
CA LYS A 90 7.96 15.90 1.93
C LYS A 90 9.40 15.43 2.00
N THR A 91 10.05 15.63 3.13
CA THR A 91 11.44 15.21 3.34
C THR A 91 11.58 13.68 3.32
N LYS A 92 10.63 12.93 3.90
CA LYS A 92 10.66 11.46 3.91
C LYS A 92 10.45 10.87 2.52
N ILE A 93 9.50 11.39 1.75
CA ILE A 93 9.21 10.90 0.40
C ILE A 93 10.32 11.30 -0.59
N LEU A 94 10.87 12.51 -0.50
CA LEU A 94 12.02 12.93 -1.33
C LEU A 94 13.26 12.06 -1.08
N ALA A 95 13.56 11.71 0.17
CA ALA A 95 14.70 10.86 0.52
C ALA A 95 14.59 9.42 -0.03
N ILE A 96 13.36 8.92 -0.19
CA ILE A 96 13.09 7.60 -0.80
C ILE A 96 13.18 7.67 -2.33
N LEU A 97 12.75 8.78 -2.93
CA LEU A 97 12.74 8.98 -4.38
C LEU A 97 14.10 9.35 -4.97
N SER A 98 15.06 9.85 -4.17
CA SER A 98 16.42 10.22 -4.61
C SER A 98 17.38 9.03 -4.77
N GLY A 99 16.88 7.80 -4.78
CA GLY A 99 17.66 6.62 -5.16
C GLY A 99 18.55 6.04 -4.07
N SER A 100 18.43 6.46 -2.81
CA SER A 100 18.90 5.66 -1.70
C SER A 100 17.96 4.47 -1.57
N PRO A 101 18.38 3.21 -1.84
CA PRO A 101 17.51 2.06 -1.70
C PRO A 101 17.29 1.89 -0.20
N ILE A 102 16.23 2.51 0.32
CA ILE A 102 15.62 2.01 1.53
C ILE A 102 14.89 0.76 1.06
N THR A 103 15.62 -0.35 0.94
CA THR A 103 15.04 -1.61 1.39
C THR A 103 14.50 -1.26 2.77
N CYS A 104 13.19 -1.15 2.88
CA CYS A 104 12.52 -1.13 4.16
C CYS A 104 12.27 -2.60 4.43
N PRO A 105 13.23 -3.37 5.00
CA PRO A 105 12.86 -4.61 5.62
C PRO A 105 12.07 -4.15 6.84
N LEU A 106 10.74 -4.10 6.74
CA LEU A 106 9.94 -4.36 7.93
C LEU A 106 10.11 -5.86 8.24
N ALA A 107 11.34 -6.26 8.59
CA ALA A 107 11.61 -7.42 9.39
C ALA A 107 11.13 -7.04 10.78
N ILE A 108 9.84 -7.26 11.01
CA ILE A 108 9.28 -7.26 12.35
C ILE A 108 9.81 -8.55 12.97
N LYS A 109 10.83 -8.38 13.81
CA LYS A 109 11.32 -9.42 14.70
C LYS A 109 10.33 -9.64 15.84
#